data_AF-A0A643K640-F1
#
_entry.id   AF-A0A643K640-F1
#
_cell.length_a   1.000
_cell.length_b   1.000
_cell.length_c   1.000
_cell.angle_alpha   90.00
_cell.angle_beta   90.00
_cell.angle_gamma   90.00
#
_symmetry.space_group_name_H-M   'P 1'
#
loop_
_entity.id
_entity.type
_entity.pdbx_description
1 polymer ?
#
loop_
_entity_poly.entity_id
_entity_poly.type
_entity_poly.pdbx_seq_one_letter_code
_entity_poly.pdbx_strand_id
1 'polypeptide(L)'
;MERDTALDRVERVVDAVESETLPVPVREVWVYGDVALGLDPLDRLDVYVTKDILLRGDPDAAAEFEESHGVKGVGKSIRAEWAREHPDLIRANTNGYAAPEKCLAAHLLPDDDEPAHLEVCNASFEDNVTQRLKGAMAREAYEQILDPRGVCLYADGQRSPSAMEKLRNGEFAFPTLTAALEMLGVEGDEAEAAVEAMRAHRAEQTGTTVRGDVV
;
A
#
# COMPACT_ATOMS: atom_id res chain seq x y z
N MET A 1 -4.28 16.72 -5.56
CA MET A 1 -4.37 16.71 -4.09
C MET A 1 -3.32 17.66 -3.55
N GLU A 2 -3.64 18.54 -2.60
CA GLU A 2 -2.64 19.42 -1.97
C GLU A 2 -1.66 18.58 -1.15
N ARG A 3 -0.37 18.92 -1.17
CA ARG A 3 0.65 18.14 -0.47
C ARG A 3 0.42 18.03 1.03
N ASP A 4 0.01 19.11 1.68
CA ASP A 4 -0.22 19.08 3.13
C ASP A 4 -1.39 18.15 3.50
N THR A 5 -2.45 18.12 2.69
CA THR A 5 -3.57 17.18 2.85
C THR A 5 -3.12 15.73 2.70
N ALA A 6 -2.26 15.45 1.71
CA ALA A 6 -1.68 14.12 1.53
C ALA A 6 -0.85 13.68 2.75
N LEU A 7 -0.02 14.58 3.29
CA LEU A 7 0.83 14.29 4.43
C LEU A 7 0.04 14.11 5.74
N ASP A 8 -1.02 14.89 5.94
CA ASP A 8 -1.94 14.70 7.07
C ASP A 8 -2.66 13.34 6.98
N ARG A 9 -2.99 12.90 5.76
CA ARG A 9 -3.56 11.57 5.54
C ARG A 9 -2.57 10.46 5.86
N VAL A 10 -1.33 10.58 5.40
CA VAL A 10 -0.24 9.64 5.69
C VAL A 10 0.01 9.53 7.19
N GLU A 11 0.00 10.66 7.91
CA GLU A 11 0.12 10.69 9.36
C GLU A 11 -0.98 9.88 10.04
N ARG A 12 -2.26 10.07 9.63
CA ARG A 12 -3.38 9.25 10.14
C ARG A 12 -3.22 7.76 9.85
N VAL A 13 -2.68 7.38 8.69
CA VAL A 13 -2.39 5.97 8.37
C VAL A 13 -1.39 5.40 9.38
N VAL A 14 -0.32 6.13 9.67
CA VAL A 14 0.70 5.70 10.64
C VAL A 14 0.12 5.63 12.06
N ASP A 15 -0.69 6.62 12.46
CA ASP A 15 -1.36 6.64 13.76
C ASP A 15 -2.28 5.42 13.94
N ALA A 16 -3.08 5.07 12.92
CA ALA A 16 -3.93 3.90 12.92
C ALA A 16 -3.13 2.59 13.02
N VAL A 17 -2.03 2.48 12.27
CA VAL A 17 -1.14 1.30 12.33
C VAL A 17 -0.49 1.13 13.70
N GLU A 18 -0.13 2.24 14.37
CA GLU A 18 0.52 2.22 15.68
C GLU A 18 -0.45 1.90 16.82
N SER A 19 -1.70 2.38 16.74
CA SER A 19 -2.61 2.43 17.90
C SER A 19 -3.89 1.61 17.77
N GLU A 20 -4.32 1.23 16.57
CA GLU A 20 -5.61 0.61 16.33
C GLU A 20 -5.54 -0.89 16.02
N THR A 21 -6.64 -1.59 16.25
CA THR A 21 -6.81 -2.97 15.80
C THR A 21 -7.14 -2.96 14.31
N LEU A 22 -6.15 -3.23 13.46
CA LEU A 22 -6.35 -3.32 12.01
C LEU A 22 -6.89 -4.70 11.54
N PRO A 23 -7.44 -4.82 10.31
CA PRO A 23 -7.92 -6.09 9.76
C PRO A 23 -6.88 -7.21 9.78
N VAL A 24 -5.61 -6.86 9.67
CA VAL A 24 -4.44 -7.74 9.75
C VAL A 24 -3.29 -6.98 10.42
N PRO A 25 -2.32 -7.66 11.06
CA PRO A 25 -1.13 -6.98 11.56
C PRO A 25 -0.36 -6.32 10.42
N VAL A 26 0.08 -5.08 10.63
CA VAL A 26 0.93 -4.33 9.72
C VAL A 26 2.35 -4.27 10.29
N ARG A 27 3.34 -4.63 9.48
CA ARG A 27 4.76 -4.63 9.83
C ARG A 27 5.48 -3.38 9.34
N GLU A 28 5.12 -2.86 8.18
CA GLU A 28 5.76 -1.70 7.58
C GLU A 28 4.73 -0.78 6.92
N VAL A 29 4.99 0.53 6.95
CA VAL A 29 4.27 1.55 6.21
C VAL A 29 5.29 2.41 5.47
N TRP A 30 5.13 2.50 4.15
CA TRP A 30 5.94 3.33 3.28
C TRP A 30 5.06 4.24 2.44
N VAL A 31 5.62 5.37 2.05
CA VAL A 31 5.06 6.19 0.97
C VAL A 31 6.05 6.29 -0.16
N TYR A 32 5.56 6.40 -1.39
CA TYR A 32 6.38 6.50 -2.60
C TYR A 32 5.71 7.43 -3.61
N GLY A 33 6.31 7.61 -4.79
CA GLY A 33 5.75 8.49 -5.81
C GLY A 33 5.74 9.98 -5.39
N ASP A 34 4.71 10.71 -5.78
CA ASP A 34 4.68 12.19 -5.68
C ASP A 34 4.92 12.72 -4.27
N VAL A 35 4.33 12.06 -3.26
CA VAL A 35 4.48 12.46 -1.85
C VAL A 35 5.92 12.30 -1.36
N ALA A 36 6.59 11.21 -1.75
CA ALA A 36 8.00 10.98 -1.38
C ALA A 36 8.94 11.95 -2.11
N LEU A 37 8.58 12.35 -3.33
CA LEU A 37 9.32 13.31 -4.14
C LEU A 37 9.04 14.78 -3.76
N GLY A 38 8.10 15.03 -2.84
CA GLY A 38 7.76 16.36 -2.36
C GLY A 38 7.02 17.24 -3.37
N LEU A 39 6.39 16.64 -4.39
CA LEU A 39 5.62 17.37 -5.40
C LEU A 39 4.40 18.06 -4.78
N ASP A 40 3.99 19.17 -5.38
CA ASP A 40 2.79 19.92 -4.97
C ASP A 40 2.21 20.66 -6.19
N PRO A 41 0.98 20.35 -6.64
CA PRO A 41 0.08 19.32 -6.12
C PRO A 41 0.55 17.88 -6.44
N LEU A 42 -0.03 16.90 -5.76
CA LEU A 42 0.11 15.47 -6.07
C LEU A 42 -0.99 15.03 -7.03
N ASP A 43 -0.64 14.19 -8.00
CA ASP A 43 -1.63 13.52 -8.85
C ASP A 43 -2.34 12.42 -8.04
N ARG A 44 -1.60 11.73 -7.17
CA ARG A 44 -2.10 10.66 -6.31
C ARG A 44 -1.24 10.44 -5.07
N LEU A 45 -1.87 10.07 -3.95
CA LEU A 45 -1.16 9.53 -2.79
C LEU A 45 -0.87 8.03 -2.96
N ASP A 46 0.39 7.63 -2.90
CA ASP A 46 0.82 6.24 -3.03
C ASP A 46 1.38 5.71 -1.70
N VAL A 47 0.72 4.68 -1.14
CA VAL A 47 1.07 4.06 0.16
C VAL A 47 1.31 2.57 -0.03
N TYR A 48 2.35 2.06 0.60
CA TYR A 48 2.65 0.63 0.66
C TYR A 48 2.58 0.14 2.10
N VAL A 49 1.87 -0.97 2.30
CA VAL A 49 1.72 -1.63 3.60
C VAL A 49 2.21 -3.07 3.51
N THR A 50 3.19 -3.39 4.35
CA THR A 50 3.58 -4.79 4.59
C THR A 50 2.68 -5.36 5.67
N LYS A 51 1.89 -6.39 5.35
CA LYS A 51 1.00 -7.10 6.28
C LYS A 51 1.50 -8.49 6.64
N ASP A 52 1.10 -8.97 7.81
CA ASP A 52 1.23 -10.38 8.18
C ASP A 52 0.01 -11.21 7.75
N ILE A 53 0.22 -12.52 7.74
CA ILE A 53 -0.84 -13.52 7.53
C ILE A 53 -1.28 -14.02 8.90
N LEU A 54 -2.59 -14.15 9.11
CA LEU A 54 -3.13 -14.73 10.33
C LEU A 54 -2.87 -16.24 10.31
N LEU A 55 -2.03 -16.71 11.25
CA LEU A 55 -1.69 -18.13 11.36
C LEU A 55 -2.73 -18.95 12.12
N ARG A 56 -3.61 -18.29 12.89
CA ARG A 56 -4.63 -18.94 13.73
C ARG A 56 -6.01 -18.43 13.33
N GLY A 57 -6.91 -19.38 13.10
CA GLY A 57 -8.29 -19.10 12.72
C GLY A 57 -9.24 -19.03 13.92
N ASP A 58 -10.33 -18.27 13.79
CA ASP A 58 -11.51 -18.28 14.65
C ASP A 58 -12.69 -18.90 13.88
N PRO A 59 -12.99 -20.21 14.04
CA PRO A 59 -14.03 -20.88 13.27
C PRO A 59 -15.44 -20.44 13.66
N ASP A 60 -15.65 -20.02 14.91
CA ASP A 60 -16.95 -19.56 15.40
C ASP A 60 -17.28 -18.21 14.79
N ALA A 61 -16.32 -17.27 14.79
CA ALA A 61 -16.47 -16.00 14.08
C ALA A 61 -16.65 -16.20 12.57
N ALA A 62 -15.95 -17.16 11.96
CA ALA A 62 -16.09 -17.42 10.53
C ALA A 62 -17.53 -17.83 10.17
N ALA A 63 -18.18 -18.66 10.99
CA ALA A 63 -19.57 -19.06 10.79
C ALA A 63 -20.54 -17.88 11.02
N GLU A 64 -20.32 -17.12 12.10
CA GLU A 64 -21.12 -15.94 12.46
C GLU A 64 -21.18 -14.91 11.32
N PHE A 65 -20.03 -14.55 10.75
CA PHE A 65 -19.95 -13.54 9.67
C PHE A 65 -20.40 -14.06 8.31
N GLU A 66 -20.26 -15.36 8.05
CA GLU A 66 -20.84 -15.95 6.83
C GLU A 66 -22.37 -15.92 6.89
N GLU A 67 -22.99 -16.20 8.04
CA GLU A 67 -24.44 -16.14 8.21
C GLU A 67 -24.97 -14.70 8.19
N SER A 68 -24.34 -13.79 8.93
CA SER A 68 -24.84 -12.42 9.13
C SER A 68 -24.50 -11.46 7.98
N HIS A 69 -23.32 -11.58 7.38
CA HIS A 69 -22.82 -10.64 6.36
C HIS A 69 -22.63 -11.30 4.99
N GLY A 70 -22.74 -12.63 4.89
CA GLY A 70 -22.45 -13.34 3.65
C GLY A 70 -20.96 -13.35 3.27
N VAL A 71 -20.07 -13.04 4.23
CA VAL A 71 -18.63 -12.90 3.97
C VAL A 71 -17.86 -14.05 4.62
N LYS A 72 -17.14 -14.81 3.81
CA LYS A 72 -16.29 -15.91 4.26
C LYS A 72 -14.94 -15.41 4.75
N GLY A 73 -14.30 -16.15 5.64
CA GLY A 73 -12.89 -15.91 5.99
C GLY A 73 -12.67 -14.81 7.03
N VAL A 74 -13.71 -14.24 7.63
CA VAL A 74 -13.55 -13.47 8.88
C VAL A 74 -13.03 -14.40 9.97
N GLY A 75 -12.07 -13.93 10.76
CA GLY A 75 -11.33 -14.77 11.71
C GLY A 75 -10.26 -15.65 11.08
N LYS A 76 -10.10 -15.68 9.76
CA LYS A 76 -9.04 -16.45 9.04
C LYS A 76 -8.15 -15.58 8.19
N SER A 77 -8.75 -14.74 7.34
CA SER A 77 -8.05 -13.80 6.45
C SER A 77 -7.93 -12.42 7.08
N ILE A 78 -8.92 -12.03 7.88
CA ILE A 78 -8.94 -10.80 8.67
C ILE A 78 -9.31 -11.09 10.13
N ARG A 79 -8.92 -10.23 11.06
CA ARG A 79 -9.18 -10.38 12.50
C ARG A 79 -10.68 -10.28 12.77
N ALA A 80 -11.21 -11.23 13.53
CA ALA A 80 -12.62 -11.22 13.94
C ALA A 80 -12.93 -10.05 14.89
N GLU A 81 -11.99 -9.70 15.77
CA GLU A 81 -12.08 -8.53 16.66
C GLU A 81 -12.32 -7.24 15.88
N TRP A 82 -11.44 -6.95 14.90
CA TRP A 82 -11.61 -5.81 13.99
C TRP A 82 -12.96 -5.83 13.27
N ALA A 83 -13.37 -6.99 12.74
CA ALA A 83 -14.62 -7.11 11.99
C ALA A 83 -15.87 -6.83 12.85
N ARG A 84 -15.82 -7.10 14.16
CA ARG A 84 -16.92 -6.77 15.10
C ARG A 84 -16.98 -5.28 15.41
N GLU A 85 -15.83 -4.62 15.49
CA GLU A 85 -15.74 -3.19 15.73
C GLU A 85 -16.05 -2.36 14.48
N HIS A 86 -15.75 -2.91 13.30
CA HIS A 86 -15.88 -2.22 12.01
C HIS A 86 -16.65 -3.04 10.95
N PRO A 87 -17.91 -3.46 11.22
CA PRO A 87 -18.66 -4.29 10.28
C PRO A 87 -18.89 -3.61 8.92
N ASP A 88 -19.06 -2.29 8.91
CA ASP A 88 -19.29 -1.49 7.69
C ASP A 88 -18.05 -1.37 6.79
N LEU A 89 -16.86 -1.72 7.30
CA LEU A 89 -15.60 -1.66 6.55
C LEU A 89 -15.21 -3.03 5.96
N ILE A 90 -15.99 -4.09 6.23
CA ILE A 90 -15.71 -5.41 5.68
C ILE A 90 -15.87 -5.36 4.16
N ARG A 91 -14.84 -5.81 3.44
CA ARG A 91 -14.83 -5.92 1.98
C ARG A 91 -14.44 -7.33 1.57
N ALA A 92 -15.14 -7.87 0.59
CA ALA A 92 -14.86 -9.18 0.03
C ALA A 92 -14.21 -9.09 -1.36
N ASN A 93 -13.50 -10.14 -1.73
CA ASN A 93 -13.13 -10.40 -3.11
C ASN A 93 -14.34 -10.92 -3.91
N THR A 94 -14.15 -11.11 -5.22
CA THR A 94 -15.20 -11.60 -6.13
C THR A 94 -15.71 -13.00 -5.79
N ASN A 95 -14.96 -13.78 -5.01
CA ASN A 95 -15.33 -15.12 -4.55
C ASN A 95 -16.06 -15.10 -3.19
N GLY A 96 -16.34 -13.92 -2.63
CA GLY A 96 -17.05 -13.77 -1.35
C GLY A 96 -16.20 -13.99 -0.10
N TYR A 97 -14.87 -14.03 -0.24
CA TYR A 97 -13.96 -14.09 0.91
C TYR A 97 -13.50 -12.69 1.32
N ALA A 98 -13.42 -12.43 2.62
CA ALA A 98 -12.84 -11.23 3.18
C ALA A 98 -11.46 -10.99 2.56
N ALA A 99 -11.28 -9.78 2.04
CA ALA A 99 -10.13 -9.35 1.28
C ALA A 99 -9.30 -8.38 2.15
N PRO A 100 -8.20 -8.84 2.79
CA PRO A 100 -7.44 -8.02 3.74
C PRO A 100 -7.00 -6.68 3.16
N GLU A 101 -6.58 -6.66 1.90
CA GLU A 101 -6.17 -5.46 1.18
C GLU A 101 -7.31 -4.45 1.04
N LYS A 102 -8.52 -4.91 0.72
CA LYS A 102 -9.69 -4.03 0.57
C LYS A 102 -10.21 -3.55 1.93
N CYS A 103 -10.14 -4.40 2.96
CA CYS A 103 -10.46 -4.02 4.33
C CYS A 103 -9.48 -2.99 4.87
N LEU A 104 -8.17 -3.16 4.61
CA LEU A 104 -7.14 -2.17 4.96
C LEU A 104 -7.38 -0.86 4.23
N ALA A 105 -7.68 -0.90 2.92
CA ALA A 105 -7.99 0.32 2.18
C ALA A 105 -9.22 1.05 2.73
N ALA A 106 -10.31 0.33 2.98
CA ALA A 106 -11.53 0.91 3.57
C ALA A 106 -11.28 1.54 4.95
N HIS A 107 -10.32 1.01 5.72
CA HIS A 107 -9.94 1.54 7.03
C HIS A 107 -8.99 2.74 6.92
N LEU A 108 -7.89 2.59 6.17
CA LEU A 108 -6.78 3.53 6.16
C LEU A 108 -6.98 4.69 5.18
N LEU A 109 -7.72 4.47 4.10
CA LEU A 109 -7.95 5.42 3.01
C LEU A 109 -9.46 5.49 2.69
N PRO A 110 -10.29 6.02 3.61
CA PRO A 110 -11.73 6.09 3.39
C PRO A 110 -12.08 6.90 2.13
N ASP A 111 -13.13 6.49 1.42
CA ASP A 111 -13.53 7.10 0.14
C ASP A 111 -13.94 8.58 0.32
N ASP A 112 -13.08 9.50 -0.12
CA ASP A 112 -13.28 10.95 -0.07
C ASP A 112 -13.03 11.64 -1.43
N ASP A 113 -13.20 10.90 -2.53
CA ASP A 113 -12.95 11.30 -3.92
C ASP A 113 -11.51 11.74 -4.25
N GLU A 114 -10.59 11.73 -3.28
CA GLU A 114 -9.18 12.04 -3.52
C GLU A 114 -8.42 10.83 -4.07
N PRO A 115 -7.63 10.98 -5.15
CA PRO A 115 -6.87 9.85 -5.71
C PRO A 115 -5.84 9.31 -4.71
N ALA A 116 -5.97 8.03 -4.37
CA ALA A 116 -5.00 7.30 -3.58
C ALA A 116 -4.77 5.88 -4.13
N HIS A 117 -3.61 5.31 -3.85
CA HIS A 117 -3.30 3.94 -4.16
C HIS A 117 -2.69 3.26 -2.94
N LEU A 118 -3.24 2.09 -2.61
CA LEU A 118 -2.72 1.24 -1.56
C LEU A 118 -2.19 -0.07 -2.16
N GLU A 119 -0.89 -0.27 -2.03
CA GLU A 119 -0.24 -1.56 -2.23
C GLU A 119 -0.20 -2.32 -0.90
N VAL A 120 -0.71 -3.55 -0.88
CA VAL A 120 -0.72 -4.42 0.30
C VAL A 120 -0.04 -5.73 -0.04
N CYS A 121 1.04 -6.04 0.66
CA CYS A 121 1.81 -7.27 0.42
C CYS A 121 2.31 -7.88 1.72
N ASN A 122 2.68 -9.15 1.72
CA ASN A 122 3.38 -9.80 2.84
C ASN A 122 4.90 -9.74 2.75
N ALA A 123 5.45 -9.35 1.60
CA ALA A 123 6.88 -9.05 1.45
C ALA A 123 7.18 -7.61 1.90
N SER A 124 8.41 -7.37 2.40
CA SER A 124 8.88 -6.02 2.70
C SER A 124 8.83 -5.14 1.45
N PHE A 125 8.79 -3.81 1.63
CA PHE A 125 8.78 -2.88 0.50
C PHE A 125 9.97 -3.10 -0.45
N GLU A 126 11.19 -3.16 0.10
CA GLU A 126 12.43 -3.30 -0.69
C GLU A 126 12.51 -4.65 -1.43
N ASP A 127 12.10 -5.74 -0.76
CA ASP A 127 12.02 -7.06 -1.40
C ASP A 127 11.03 -7.05 -2.56
N ASN A 128 9.86 -6.45 -2.35
CA ASN A 128 8.80 -6.43 -3.36
C ASN A 128 9.19 -5.55 -4.56
N VAL A 129 9.83 -4.39 -4.32
CA VAL A 129 10.44 -3.57 -5.38
C VAL A 129 11.35 -4.44 -6.26
N THR A 130 12.27 -5.18 -5.65
CA THR A 130 13.25 -6.00 -6.39
C THR A 130 12.59 -7.15 -7.14
N GLN A 131 11.65 -7.86 -6.49
CA GLN A 131 10.96 -9.01 -7.06
C GLN A 131 10.02 -8.61 -8.20
N ARG A 132 9.21 -7.55 -8.02
CA ARG A 132 8.31 -7.04 -9.06
C ARG A 132 9.09 -6.44 -10.21
N LEU A 133 10.19 -5.74 -9.96
CA LEU A 133 11.07 -5.27 -11.02
C LEU A 133 11.54 -6.45 -11.88
N LYS A 134 12.17 -7.47 -11.26
CA LYS A 134 12.65 -8.66 -11.99
C LYS A 134 11.54 -9.36 -12.78
N GLY A 135 10.36 -9.51 -12.17
CA GLY A 135 9.20 -10.13 -12.80
C GLY A 135 8.65 -9.33 -13.98
N ALA A 136 8.60 -8.01 -13.84
CA ALA A 136 8.16 -7.07 -14.87
C ALA A 136 9.12 -7.05 -16.05
N MET A 137 10.44 -6.92 -15.81
CA MET A 137 11.44 -6.93 -16.88
C MET A 137 11.38 -8.24 -17.68
N ALA A 138 11.28 -9.39 -16.99
CA ALA A 138 11.23 -10.69 -17.64
C ALA A 138 9.97 -10.93 -18.50
N ARG A 139 8.92 -10.13 -18.33
CA ARG A 139 7.62 -10.28 -19.00
C ARG A 139 7.21 -9.05 -19.80
N GLU A 140 8.06 -8.03 -19.86
CA GLU A 140 7.75 -6.70 -20.40
C GLU A 140 6.45 -6.10 -19.81
N ALA A 141 6.14 -6.43 -18.55
CA ALA A 141 4.95 -5.98 -17.84
C ALA A 141 5.29 -4.76 -16.95
N TYR A 142 5.77 -3.69 -17.58
CA TYR A 142 6.35 -2.53 -16.88
C TYR A 142 5.35 -1.78 -15.99
N GLU A 143 4.06 -1.88 -16.26
CA GLU A 143 3.00 -1.35 -15.40
C GLU A 143 2.95 -2.02 -14.02
N GLN A 144 3.61 -3.18 -13.88
CA GLN A 144 3.74 -3.92 -12.64
C GLN A 144 4.94 -3.48 -11.81
N ILE A 145 5.81 -2.58 -12.28
CA ILE A 145 6.96 -2.11 -11.51
C ILE A 145 6.48 -1.21 -10.36
N LEU A 146 7.04 -1.43 -9.18
CA LEU A 146 6.86 -0.54 -8.03
C LEU A 146 7.96 0.53 -8.05
N ASP A 147 7.60 1.80 -7.83
CA ASP A 147 8.58 2.88 -7.77
C ASP A 147 9.53 2.66 -6.57
N PRO A 148 10.85 2.51 -6.81
CA PRO A 148 11.80 2.22 -5.74
C PRO A 148 12.07 3.42 -4.81
N ARG A 149 11.57 4.62 -5.13
CA ARG A 149 11.83 5.85 -4.38
C ARG A 149 10.81 6.00 -3.25
N GLY A 150 11.01 5.22 -2.20
CA GLY A 150 10.14 5.15 -1.03
C GLY A 150 10.73 5.79 0.24
N VAL A 151 9.86 6.22 1.15
CA VAL A 151 10.19 6.67 2.50
C VAL A 151 9.49 5.76 3.52
N CYS A 152 10.27 5.10 4.37
CA CYS A 152 9.76 4.30 5.49
C CYS A 152 9.28 5.20 6.62
N LEU A 153 8.04 5.00 7.07
CA LEU A 153 7.41 5.77 8.13
C LEU A 153 7.18 4.95 9.40
N TYR A 154 6.98 3.65 9.24
CA TYR A 154 6.78 2.71 10.32
C TYR A 154 7.40 1.38 9.91
N ALA A 155 8.17 0.76 10.81
CA ALA A 155 8.70 -0.58 10.64
C ALA A 155 8.95 -1.22 11.99
N ASP A 156 8.78 -2.54 12.09
CA ASP A 156 9.16 -3.35 13.27
C ASP A 156 8.59 -2.81 14.60
N GLY A 157 7.34 -2.36 14.57
CA GLY A 157 6.66 -1.86 15.77
C GLY A 157 7.02 -0.42 16.15
N GLN A 158 7.74 0.31 15.29
CA GLN A 158 8.24 1.64 15.60
C GLN A 158 7.97 2.61 14.45
N ARG A 159 7.39 3.76 14.81
CA ARG A 159 7.32 4.93 13.93
C ARG A 159 8.69 5.57 13.79
N SER A 160 9.03 6.02 12.59
CA SER A 160 10.23 6.82 12.36
C SER A 160 10.15 8.16 13.10
N PRO A 161 11.16 8.54 13.89
CA PRO A 161 11.11 9.75 14.72
C PRO A 161 11.22 11.05 13.92
N SER A 162 11.59 11.00 12.63
CA SER A 162 11.81 12.20 11.80
C SER A 162 11.30 12.11 10.37
N ALA A 163 10.91 10.93 9.87
CA ALA A 163 10.57 10.79 8.46
C ALA A 163 9.37 11.67 8.04
N MET A 164 8.35 11.79 8.89
CA MET A 164 7.22 12.69 8.60
C MET A 164 7.61 14.16 8.56
N GLU A 165 8.45 14.61 9.50
CA GLU A 165 8.97 15.98 9.49
C GLU A 165 9.79 16.25 8.23
N LYS A 166 10.67 15.32 7.85
CA LYS A 166 11.48 15.39 6.63
C LYS A 166 10.64 15.41 5.36
N LEU A 167 9.53 14.67 5.31
CA LEU A 167 8.59 14.71 4.19
C LEU A 167 7.94 16.10 4.09
N ARG A 168 7.46 16.65 5.22
CA ARG A 168 6.87 18.00 5.26
C ARG A 168 7.86 19.09 4.80
N ASN A 169 9.14 18.94 5.18
CA ASN A 169 10.20 19.86 4.81
C ASN A 169 10.78 19.62 3.40
N GLY A 170 10.42 18.53 2.72
CA GLY A 170 10.99 18.16 1.42
C GLY A 170 12.49 17.82 1.48
N GLU A 171 12.95 17.19 2.57
CA GLU A 171 14.37 16.94 2.83
C GLU A 171 14.94 15.69 2.13
N PHE A 172 14.07 14.85 1.54
CA PHE A 172 14.52 13.64 0.86
C PHE A 172 15.05 13.95 -0.53
N ALA A 173 16.28 13.50 -0.80
CA ALA A 173 16.89 13.58 -2.12
C ALA A 173 16.84 12.21 -2.80
N PHE A 174 15.99 12.09 -3.83
CA PHE A 174 15.89 10.87 -4.63
C PHE A 174 16.56 11.05 -6.01
N PRO A 175 17.09 9.97 -6.60
CA PRO A 175 17.47 9.97 -8.01
C PRO A 175 16.22 10.12 -8.92
N THR A 176 16.45 10.36 -10.21
CA THR A 176 15.38 10.21 -11.21
C THR A 176 14.88 8.76 -11.21
N LEU A 177 13.64 8.51 -11.67
CA LEU A 177 13.11 7.15 -11.71
C LEU A 177 13.98 6.23 -12.57
N THR A 178 14.42 6.70 -13.74
CA THR A 178 15.33 5.97 -14.63
C THR A 178 16.61 5.60 -13.89
N ALA A 179 17.28 6.56 -13.24
CA ALA A 179 18.51 6.29 -12.49
C ALA A 179 18.28 5.33 -11.31
N ALA A 180 17.11 5.39 -10.67
CA ALA A 180 16.74 4.44 -9.61
C ALA A 180 16.61 3.00 -10.15
N LEU A 181 16.01 2.83 -11.33
CA LEU A 181 15.91 1.52 -11.99
C LEU A 181 17.29 1.02 -12.47
N GLU A 182 18.15 1.91 -12.99
CA GLU A 182 19.53 1.58 -13.36
C GLU A 182 20.35 1.12 -12.14
N MET A 183 20.19 1.78 -10.98
CA MET A 183 20.81 1.36 -9.72
C MET A 183 20.36 -0.04 -9.27
N LEU A 184 19.16 -0.48 -9.68
CA LEU A 184 18.64 -1.82 -9.44
C LEU A 184 19.03 -2.83 -10.53
N GLY A 185 19.85 -2.41 -11.50
CA GLY A 185 20.44 -3.29 -12.52
C GLY A 185 19.69 -3.34 -13.85
N VAL A 186 18.77 -2.41 -14.11
CA VAL A 186 18.13 -2.27 -15.42
C VAL A 186 19.05 -1.52 -16.38
N GLU A 187 19.15 -1.94 -17.64
CA GLU A 187 19.94 -1.23 -18.65
C GLU A 187 19.27 0.09 -19.05
N GLY A 188 20.05 1.13 -19.38
CA GLY A 188 19.53 2.50 -19.54
C GLY A 188 18.36 2.66 -20.52
N ASP A 189 18.48 2.12 -21.74
CA ASP A 189 17.40 2.18 -22.74
C ASP A 189 16.14 1.43 -22.26
N GLU A 190 16.32 0.31 -21.55
CA GLU A 190 15.22 -0.49 -20.99
C GLU A 190 14.57 0.21 -19.79
N ALA A 191 15.37 0.90 -18.96
CA ALA A 191 14.90 1.70 -17.85
C ALA A 191 14.05 2.88 -18.35
N GLU A 192 14.47 3.56 -19.41
CA GLU A 192 13.69 4.63 -20.03
C GLU A 192 12.33 4.12 -20.53
N ALA A 193 12.31 3.01 -21.28
CA ALA A 193 11.08 2.38 -21.76
C ALA A 193 10.14 1.98 -20.61
N ALA A 194 10.69 1.40 -19.53
CA ALA A 194 9.93 1.04 -18.35
C ALA A 194 9.33 2.28 -17.66
N VAL A 195 10.11 3.36 -17.50
CA VAL A 195 9.63 4.62 -16.91
C VAL A 195 8.49 5.24 -17.72
N GLU A 196 8.58 5.24 -19.06
CA GLU A 196 7.51 5.74 -19.91
C GLU A 196 6.22 4.92 -19.73
N ALA A 197 6.31 3.60 -19.70
CA ALA A 197 5.17 2.73 -19.48
C ALA A 197 4.55 2.91 -18.07
N MET A 198 5.37 3.03 -17.03
CA MET A 198 4.90 3.31 -15.66
C MET A 198 4.14 4.64 -15.59
N ARG A 199 4.65 5.70 -16.23
CA ARG A 199 4.00 7.02 -16.28
C ARG A 199 2.68 6.97 -17.04
N ALA A 200 2.65 6.30 -18.20
CA ALA A 200 1.43 6.15 -18.99
C ALA A 200 0.34 5.41 -18.20
N HIS A 201 0.70 4.29 -17.55
CA HIS A 201 -0.25 3.54 -16.73
C HIS A 201 -0.79 4.36 -15.55
N ARG A 202 0.08 5.10 -14.86
CA ARG A 202 -0.32 5.95 -13.73
C ARG A 202 -1.30 7.04 -14.16
N ALA A 203 -1.11 7.63 -15.34
CA ALA A 203 -1.99 8.67 -15.87
C ALA A 203 -3.42 8.18 -16.19
N GLU A 204 -3.61 6.87 -16.39
CA GLU A 204 -4.93 6.26 -16.64
C GLU A 204 -5.70 5.95 -15.34
N GLN A 205 -5.04 5.99 -14.19
CA GLN A 205 -5.63 5.60 -12.91
C GLN A 205 -6.32 6.81 -12.24
N THR A 206 -7.61 6.64 -11.95
CA THR A 206 -8.44 7.67 -11.29
C THR A 206 -9.06 7.13 -10.00
N GLY A 207 -9.19 7.98 -8.98
CA GLY A 207 -9.80 7.63 -7.69
C GLY A 207 -8.93 6.72 -6.82
N THR A 208 -9.54 6.12 -5.80
CA THR A 208 -8.86 5.18 -4.91
C THR A 208 -8.71 3.82 -5.56
N THR A 209 -7.49 3.30 -5.57
CA THR A 209 -7.17 1.97 -6.11
C THR A 209 -6.45 1.14 -5.06
N VAL A 210 -6.68 -0.16 -5.09
CA VAL A 210 -6.09 -1.09 -4.12
C VAL A 210 -5.54 -2.27 -4.87
N ARG A 211 -4.32 -2.64 -4.53
CA ARG A 211 -3.69 -3.86 -5.02
C ARG A 211 -3.20 -4.68 -3.85
N GLY A 212 -3.61 -5.95 -3.86
CA GLY A 212 -3.15 -6.95 -2.90
C GLY A 212 -2.34 -8.00 -3.63
N ASP A 213 -1.12 -8.23 -3.18
CA ASP A 213 -0.29 -9.36 -3.60
C ASP A 213 0.03 -10.23 -2.37
N VAL A 214 0.12 -11.54 -2.59
CA VAL A 214 0.65 -12.48 -1.60
C VAL A 214 1.76 -13.27 -2.28
N VAL A 215 2.97 -13.12 -1.76
CA VAL A 215 4.21 -13.75 -2.24
C VAL A 215 4.53 -14.97 -1.39
#